data_AF-A0A0J1FH70-F1
#
_entry.id   AF-A0A0J1FH70-F1
#
_cell.length_a   1.000
_cell.length_b   1.000
_cell.length_c   1.000
_cell.angle_alpha   90.00
_cell.angle_beta   90.00
_cell.angle_gamma   90.00
#
_symmetry.space_group_name_H-M   'P 1'
#
loop_
_entity.id
_entity.type
_entity.pdbx_description
1 polymer ?
#
loop_
_entity_poly.entity_id
_entity_poly.type
_entity_poly.pdbx_seq_one_letter_code
_entity_poly.pdbx_strand_id
1 'polypeptide(L)'
;MAEKPGFIMCVCTGKCPGFEQMDIWDFINQVRVELPVEYGFIHPQLCEEDGDRFLADYLKAGRPVVIGACSPNMQHKMFKQAFADAGLDVKKDLVAIDIRDMTTEKAVETVSEALEGMERREGTKDE
;
A
#
# COMPACT_ATOMS: atom_id res chain seq x y z
N MET A 1 1.34 -19.35 -9.86
CA MET A 1 1.59 -17.89 -10.00
C MET A 1 1.37 -17.31 -8.62
N ALA A 2 2.33 -16.56 -8.08
CA ALA A 2 2.13 -15.87 -6.82
C ALA A 2 0.91 -14.94 -6.93
N GLU A 3 0.17 -14.78 -5.84
CA GLU A 3 -0.98 -13.89 -5.81
C GLU A 3 -0.52 -12.44 -5.90
N LYS A 4 -1.04 -11.68 -6.88
CA LYS A 4 -0.73 -10.26 -7.02
C LYS A 4 -1.17 -9.50 -5.76
N PRO A 5 -0.36 -8.55 -5.24
CA PRO A 5 -0.76 -7.75 -4.08
C PRO A 5 -1.84 -6.74 -4.46
N GLY A 6 -2.63 -6.30 -3.49
CA GLY A 6 -3.42 -5.07 -3.66
C GLY A 6 -2.59 -3.84 -3.31
N PHE A 7 -2.91 -2.72 -3.96
CA PHE A 7 -2.32 -1.43 -3.66
C PHE A 7 -3.37 -0.48 -3.07
N ILE A 8 -3.08 0.10 -1.91
CA ILE A 8 -3.91 1.11 -1.26
C ILE A 8 -3.11 2.41 -1.16
N MET A 9 -3.61 3.45 -1.81
CA MET A 9 -3.13 4.81 -1.65
C MET A 9 -3.94 5.52 -0.56
N CYS A 10 -3.31 5.91 0.55
CA CYS A 10 -3.95 6.75 1.56
C CYS A 10 -3.51 8.20 1.39
N VAL A 11 -4.48 9.08 1.11
CA VAL A 11 -4.20 10.45 0.62
C VAL A 11 -4.43 11.56 1.65
N CYS A 12 -4.66 11.22 2.92
CA CYS A 12 -4.88 12.19 4.00
C CYS A 12 -5.88 13.30 3.61
N THR A 13 -7.08 12.90 3.21
CA THR A 13 -8.20 13.72 2.69
C THR A 13 -7.96 14.37 1.33
N GLY A 14 -6.83 14.09 0.68
CA GLY A 14 -6.42 14.75 -0.57
C GLY A 14 -5.95 16.20 -0.37
N LYS A 15 -5.76 16.62 0.89
CA LYS A 15 -5.39 17.99 1.27
C LYS A 15 -4.03 18.07 1.97
N CYS A 16 -3.35 16.95 2.14
CA CYS A 16 -2.02 16.94 2.74
C CYS A 16 -1.02 17.61 1.78
N PRO A 17 -0.26 18.63 2.23
CA PRO A 17 0.76 19.28 1.40
C PRO A 17 1.78 18.31 0.83
N GLY A 18 2.03 17.19 1.51
CA GLY A 18 2.91 16.14 1.02
C GLY A 18 2.45 15.47 -0.29
N PHE A 19 1.26 15.75 -0.81
CA PHE A 19 0.83 15.26 -2.13
C PHE A 19 0.73 16.37 -3.18
N GLU A 20 1.17 17.60 -2.88
CA GLU A 20 0.99 18.75 -3.78
C GLU A 20 1.72 18.60 -5.13
N GLN A 21 2.79 17.81 -5.16
CA GLN A 21 3.60 17.54 -6.35
C GLN A 21 3.10 16.33 -7.16
N MET A 22 2.08 15.62 -6.67
CA MET A 22 1.56 14.40 -7.27
C MET A 22 0.17 14.64 -7.83
N ASP A 23 -0.06 14.19 -9.06
CA ASP A 23 -1.43 13.95 -9.51
C ASP A 23 -1.89 12.59 -8.98
N ILE A 24 -2.73 12.63 -7.95
CA ILE A 24 -3.25 11.46 -7.25
C ILE A 24 -3.99 10.51 -8.21
N TRP A 25 -4.71 11.07 -9.19
CA TRP A 25 -5.52 10.28 -10.10
C TRP A 25 -4.69 9.62 -11.19
N ASP A 26 -3.71 10.34 -11.75
CA ASP A 26 -2.77 9.75 -12.70
C ASP A 26 -1.90 8.69 -12.02
N PHE A 27 -1.42 8.97 -10.80
CA PHE A 27 -0.64 8.02 -10.01
C PHE A 27 -1.39 6.69 -9.80
N ILE A 28 -2.62 6.72 -9.26
CA ILE A 28 -3.35 5.47 -9.01
C ILE A 28 -3.69 4.73 -10.31
N ASN A 29 -3.94 5.47 -11.40
CA ASN A 29 -4.25 4.86 -12.70
C ASN A 29 -3.03 4.19 -13.31
N GLN A 30 -1.84 4.80 -13.23
CA GLN A 30 -0.61 4.16 -13.67
C GLN A 30 -0.33 2.91 -12.84
N VAL A 31 -0.38 3.00 -11.50
CA VAL A 31 -0.13 1.83 -10.64
C VAL A 31 -1.06 0.66 -10.97
N ARG A 32 -2.37 0.90 -11.13
CA ARG A 32 -3.33 -0.19 -11.36
C ARG A 32 -3.31 -0.77 -12.79
N VAL A 33 -2.79 -0.02 -13.77
CA VAL A 33 -2.77 -0.42 -15.19
C VAL A 33 -1.43 -1.03 -15.58
N GLU A 34 -0.34 -0.47 -15.07
CA GLU A 34 1.01 -0.75 -15.54
C GLU A 34 1.78 -1.70 -14.61
N LEU A 35 1.49 -1.69 -13.30
CA LEU A 35 2.21 -2.50 -12.32
C LEU A 35 1.47 -3.81 -11.99
N PRO A 36 2.17 -4.87 -11.52
CA PRO A 36 1.59 -6.19 -11.27
C PRO A 36 0.76 -6.27 -9.98
N VAL A 37 -0.15 -5.31 -9.77
CA VAL A 37 -1.11 -5.31 -8.65
C VAL A 37 -2.43 -5.93 -9.10
N GLU A 38 -3.18 -6.48 -8.14
CA GLU A 38 -4.52 -7.03 -8.39
C GLU A 38 -5.55 -5.89 -8.49
N TYR A 39 -5.50 -4.94 -7.55
CA TYR A 39 -6.38 -3.78 -7.47
C TYR A 39 -5.60 -2.55 -7.01
N GLY A 40 -6.08 -1.36 -7.39
CA GLY A 40 -5.63 -0.08 -6.85
C GLY A 40 -6.81 0.67 -6.21
N PHE A 41 -6.64 1.10 -4.96
CA PHE A 41 -7.63 1.88 -4.21
C PHE A 41 -7.06 3.23 -3.80
N ILE A 42 -7.90 4.28 -3.84
CA ILE A 42 -7.65 5.49 -3.05
C ILE A 42 -8.55 5.42 -1.83
N HIS A 43 -7.96 5.43 -0.64
CA HIS A 43 -8.69 5.63 0.59
C HIS A 43 -8.45 7.08 1.09
N PRO A 44 -9.50 7.85 1.39
CA PRO A 44 -9.35 9.24 1.83
C PRO A 44 -8.44 9.36 3.05
N GLN A 45 -8.63 8.52 4.06
CA GLN A 45 -7.79 8.52 5.25
C GLN A 45 -7.85 7.15 5.95
N LEU A 46 -6.82 6.33 5.75
CA LEU A 46 -6.82 4.94 6.23
C LEU A 46 -6.61 4.84 7.75
N CYS A 47 -6.12 5.90 8.40
CA CYS A 47 -5.85 5.94 9.84
C CYS A 47 -7.06 6.35 10.70
N GLU A 48 -8.22 6.61 10.11
CA GLU A 48 -9.46 6.95 10.82
C GLU A 48 -10.34 5.69 11.04
N GLU A 49 -11.42 5.83 11.80
CA GLU A 49 -12.28 4.70 12.19
C GLU A 49 -12.92 3.96 11.01
N ASP A 50 -13.28 4.66 9.93
CA ASP A 50 -13.77 4.01 8.70
C ASP A 50 -12.65 3.31 7.94
N GLY A 51 -11.46 3.92 7.90
CA GLY A 51 -10.25 3.33 7.31
C GLY A 51 -9.81 2.04 7.99
N ASP A 52 -9.85 1.98 9.32
CA ASP A 52 -9.53 0.78 10.08
C ASP A 52 -10.51 -0.37 9.78
N ARG A 53 -11.81 -0.07 9.73
CA ARG A 53 -12.84 -1.05 9.35
C ARG A 53 -12.67 -1.53 7.91
N PHE A 54 -12.39 -0.61 6.98
CA PHE A 54 -12.11 -0.95 5.59
C PHE A 54 -10.90 -1.90 5.49
N LEU A 55 -9.81 -1.57 6.18
CA LEU A 55 -8.59 -2.39 6.16
C LEU A 55 -8.85 -3.76 6.78
N ALA A 56 -9.56 -3.84 7.90
CA ALA A 56 -9.94 -5.10 8.52
C ALA A 56 -10.78 -5.99 7.60
N ASP A 57 -11.74 -5.42 6.86
CA ASP A 57 -12.54 -6.15 5.87
C ASP A 57 -11.70 -6.60 4.68
N TYR A 58 -10.81 -5.73 4.19
CA TYR A 58 -9.90 -6.04 3.09
C TYR A 58 -8.96 -7.21 3.43
N LEU A 59 -8.39 -7.23 4.63
CA LEU A 59 -7.42 -8.23 5.07
C LEU A 59 -8.02 -9.65 5.19
N LYS A 60 -9.35 -9.79 5.27
CA LYS A 60 -10.02 -11.10 5.25
C LYS A 60 -9.78 -11.88 3.96
N ALA A 61 -9.41 -11.19 2.87
CA ALA A 61 -9.05 -11.83 1.62
C ALA A 61 -7.70 -12.58 1.68
N GLY A 62 -6.88 -12.34 2.72
CA GLY A 62 -5.58 -13.00 2.89
C GLY A 62 -4.53 -12.61 1.84
N ARG A 63 -4.76 -11.52 1.09
CA ARG A 63 -3.88 -11.04 0.02
C ARG A 63 -2.76 -10.16 0.59
N PRO A 64 -1.51 -10.28 0.09
CA PRO A 64 -0.45 -9.33 0.40
C PRO A 64 -0.86 -7.91 0.00
N VAL A 65 -0.44 -6.91 0.79
CA VAL A 65 -0.85 -5.52 0.54
C VAL A 65 0.32 -4.56 0.56
N VAL A 66 0.31 -3.66 -0.42
CA VAL A 66 1.20 -2.51 -0.51
C VAL A 66 0.40 -1.26 -0.17
N ILE A 67 0.88 -0.47 0.78
CA ILE A 67 0.22 0.78 1.18
C ILE A 67 1.15 1.96 0.91
N GLY A 68 0.77 2.80 -0.05
CA GLY A 68 1.38 4.09 -0.32
C GLY A 68 0.70 5.16 0.53
N ALA A 69 1.37 5.67 1.57
CA ALA A 69 0.79 6.63 2.49
C ALA A 69 1.86 7.52 3.13
N CYS A 70 1.74 7.78 4.44
CA CYS A 70 2.73 8.47 5.26
C CYS A 70 3.88 7.53 5.69
N SER A 71 4.68 7.93 6.68
CA SER A 71 5.87 7.16 7.10
C SER A 71 5.57 5.68 7.45
N PRO A 72 6.43 4.72 7.04
CA PRO A 72 6.24 3.30 7.30
C PRO A 72 6.13 2.94 8.78
N ASN A 73 6.89 3.63 9.64
CA ASN A 73 6.82 3.42 11.09
C ASN A 73 5.42 3.69 11.66
N MET A 74 4.76 4.74 11.15
CA MET A 74 3.39 5.05 11.54
C MET A 74 2.40 4.02 10.99
N GLN A 75 2.55 3.63 9.72
CA GLN A 75 1.70 2.59 9.11
C GLN A 75 1.77 1.28 9.90
N HIS A 76 2.97 0.77 10.19
CA HIS A 76 3.15 -0.44 11.01
C HIS A 76 2.53 -0.32 12.41
N LYS A 77 2.62 0.86 13.03
CA LYS A 77 2.04 1.09 14.36
C LYS A 77 0.51 1.10 14.31
N MET A 78 -0.07 1.82 13.36
CA MET A 78 -1.52 2.02 13.25
C MET A 78 -2.22 0.74 12.81
N PHE A 79 -1.70 0.06 11.80
CA PHE A 79 -2.38 -1.10 11.19
C PHE A 79 -2.08 -2.42 11.91
N LYS A 80 -1.22 -2.41 12.94
CA LYS A 80 -0.81 -3.63 13.66
C LYS A 80 -2.00 -4.47 14.13
N GLN A 81 -3.03 -3.84 14.68
CA GLN A 81 -4.17 -4.55 15.25
C GLN A 81 -5.02 -5.20 14.14
N ALA A 82 -5.34 -4.46 13.07
CA ALA A 82 -6.08 -4.98 11.93
C ALA A 82 -5.40 -6.22 11.30
N PHE A 83 -4.08 -6.20 11.16
CA PHE A 83 -3.31 -7.37 10.70
C PHE A 83 -3.36 -8.52 11.70
N ALA A 84 -3.15 -8.25 12.99
CA ALA A 84 -3.20 -9.28 14.03
C ALA A 84 -4.58 -9.96 14.11
N ASP A 85 -5.67 -9.20 14.00
CA ASP A 85 -7.04 -9.71 14.00
C ASP A 85 -7.36 -10.55 12.76
N ALA A 86 -6.70 -10.27 11.64
CA ALA A 86 -6.75 -11.08 10.43
C ALA A 86 -5.80 -12.31 10.48
N GLY A 87 -5.04 -12.51 11.56
CA GLY A 87 -4.05 -13.59 11.69
C GLY A 87 -2.76 -13.37 10.89
N LEU A 88 -2.47 -12.13 10.52
CA LEU A 88 -1.32 -11.70 9.72
C LEU A 88 -0.26 -11.00 10.59
N ASP A 89 0.99 -10.98 10.11
CA ASP A 89 2.10 -10.24 10.69
C ASP A 89 2.32 -8.95 9.90
N VAL A 90 1.98 -7.81 10.50
CA VAL A 90 2.13 -6.48 9.87
C VAL A 90 3.56 -6.17 9.40
N LYS A 91 4.60 -6.86 9.88
CA LYS A 91 5.97 -6.64 9.37
C LYS A 91 6.30 -7.50 8.15
N LYS A 92 5.55 -8.57 7.91
CA LYS A 92 5.76 -9.51 6.81
C LYS A 92 4.77 -9.29 5.69
N ASP A 93 3.51 -9.05 6.04
CA ASP A 93 2.37 -9.08 5.12
C ASP A 93 1.98 -7.67 4.62
N LEU A 94 2.53 -6.62 5.24
CA LEU A 94 2.43 -5.24 4.76
C LEU A 94 3.75 -4.77 4.14
N VAL A 95 3.67 -4.18 2.96
CA VAL A 95 4.72 -3.33 2.41
C VAL A 95 4.27 -1.88 2.50
N ALA A 96 4.81 -1.17 3.49
CA ALA A 96 4.50 0.23 3.76
C ALA A 96 5.49 1.17 3.05
N ILE A 97 4.97 2.08 2.23
CA ILE A 97 5.75 3.05 1.44
C ILE A 97 5.34 4.47 1.81
N ASP A 98 6.31 5.35 2.06
CA ASP A 98 6.08 6.80 2.13
C ASP A 98 6.11 7.35 0.72
N ILE A 99 5.00 7.88 0.24
CA ILE A 99 4.90 8.49 -1.11
C ILE A 99 4.64 10.00 -1.03
N ARG A 100 4.83 10.59 0.15
CA ARG A 100 4.76 12.05 0.32
C ARG A 100 6.00 12.71 -0.26
N ASP A 101 5.82 13.96 -0.66
CA ASP A 101 6.83 14.85 -1.22
C ASP A 101 7.47 14.28 -2.51
N MET A 102 6.70 13.47 -3.24
CA MET A 102 7.09 12.86 -4.52
C MET A 102 6.25 13.39 -5.68
N THR A 103 6.84 13.44 -6.86
CA THR A 103 6.05 13.57 -8.11
C THR A 103 5.35 12.25 -8.42
N THR A 104 4.37 12.29 -9.34
CA THR A 104 3.70 11.08 -9.84
C THR A 104 4.69 10.02 -10.30
N GLU A 105 5.67 10.40 -11.12
CA GLU A 105 6.65 9.46 -11.70
C GLU A 105 7.51 8.82 -10.61
N LYS A 106 7.98 9.62 -9.64
CA LYS A 106 8.83 9.10 -8.57
C LYS A 106 8.06 8.13 -7.66
N ALA A 107 6.78 8.43 -7.40
CA ALA A 107 5.94 7.54 -6.62
C ALA A 107 5.67 6.23 -7.36
N VAL A 108 5.41 6.25 -8.68
CA VAL A 108 5.23 5.03 -9.48
C VAL A 108 6.51 4.18 -9.46
N GLU A 109 7.68 4.79 -9.66
CA GLU A 109 8.97 4.09 -9.57
C GLU A 109 9.14 3.42 -8.20
N THR A 110 8.85 4.14 -7.12
CA THR A 110 8.95 3.62 -5.75
C THR A 110 8.03 2.43 -5.51
N VAL A 111 6.80 2.45 -6.05
CA VAL A 111 5.87 1.31 -5.97
C VAL A 111 6.40 0.13 -6.79
N SER A 112 6.94 0.37 -7.99
CA SER A 112 7.54 -0.67 -8.83
C SER A 112 8.70 -1.37 -8.11
N GLU A 113 9.64 -0.61 -7.54
CA GLU A 113 10.77 -1.15 -6.77
C GLU A 113 10.31 -1.99 -5.58
N ALA A 114 9.25 -1.55 -4.88
CA ALA A 114 8.69 -2.29 -3.76
C ALA A 114 8.08 -3.62 -4.18
N LEU A 115 7.37 -3.65 -5.32
CA LEU A 115 6.79 -4.87 -5.91
C LEU A 115 7.88 -5.84 -6.36
N GLU A 116 8.91 -5.38 -7.07
CA GLU A 116 10.08 -6.20 -7.43
C GLU A 116 10.80 -6.76 -6.19
N GLY A 117 10.87 -5.96 -5.12
CA GLY A 117 11.37 -6.39 -3.82
C GLY A 117 10.52 -7.48 -3.16
N MET A 118 9.22 -7.53 -3.41
CA MET A 118 8.34 -8.63 -2.97
C MET A 118 8.59 -9.89 -3.79
N GLU A 119 8.59 -9.80 -5.12
CA GLU A 119 8.80 -10.95 -6.02
C GLU A 119 10.13 -11.65 -5.72
N ARG A 120 11.20 -10.89 -5.49
CA ARG A 120 12.52 -11.45 -5.12
C ARG A 120 12.48 -12.25 -3.81
N ARG A 121 11.72 -11.80 -2.81
CA ARG A 121 11.60 -12.46 -1.49
C ARG A 121 10.76 -13.73 -1.54
N GLU A 122 9.80 -13.80 -2.46
CA GLU A 122 8.99 -15.00 -2.67
C GLU A 122 9.78 -16.07 -3.44
N GLY A 123 10.54 -15.68 -4.47
CA GLY A 123 11.38 -16.60 -5.23
C GLY A 123 12.51 -17.27 -4.43
N THR A 124 12.97 -16.66 -3.32
CA THR A 124 13.99 -17.27 -2.44
C THR A 124 13.43 -18.24 -1.40
N LYS A 125 12.10 -18.34 -1.24
CA LYS A 125 11.47 -19.26 -0.27
C LYS A 125 11.27 -20.68 -0.83
N ASP A 126 11.44 -20.86 -2.14
CA ASP A 126 11.24 -22.12 -2.85
C ASP A 126 12.58 -22.87 -3.17
N GLU A 127 13.72 -22.41 -2.62
CA GLU A 127 15.04 -23.08 -2.71
C GLU A 127 15.47 -23.74 -1.40
#